data_AF-A0A397V606-F1
#
_entry.id   AF-A0A397V606-F1
#
_cell.length_a   1.000
_cell.length_b   1.000
_cell.length_c   1.000
_cell.angle_alpha   90.00
_cell.angle_beta   90.00
_cell.angle_gamma   90.00
#
_symmetry.space_group_name_H-M   'P 1'
#
loop_
_entity.id
_entity.type
_entity.pdbx_description
1 polymer ?
#
loop_
_entity_poly.entity_id
_entity_poly.type
_entity_poly.pdbx_seq_one_letter_code
_entity_poly.pdbx_strand_id
1 'polypeptide(L)'
;MSNQLFSVPKNDYVPRPAENQRHLRFGTPGVAANDPEPITNFGHVPENDVRIHGEGISREEQDRNIAELKGLVRERQRQECKEREDHKPGPQSANLASALGEYGTAIAQERLENPSDLTSSQNLPPVQQHPDEKELLSRLNKEVQTRQHVENYEMERTVKGGLSENVKLAADKLDNDLKAQHK
;
A
#
# COMPACT_ATOMS: atom_id res chain seq x y z
N MET A 1 8.17 -60.89 15.92
CA MET A 1 7.11 -60.71 14.92
C MET A 1 5.82 -60.54 15.71
N SER A 2 5.28 -59.32 15.77
CA SER A 2 4.16 -58.97 16.67
C SER A 2 3.05 -58.27 15.88
N ASN A 3 1.82 -58.66 16.19
CA ASN A 3 0.58 -58.40 15.47
C ASN A 3 0.12 -56.93 15.53
N GLN A 4 -0.51 -56.51 14.44
CA GLN A 4 -1.32 -55.30 14.32
C GLN A 4 -2.63 -55.42 15.12
N LEU A 5 -3.03 -54.33 15.79
CA LEU A 5 -4.43 -54.03 16.16
C LEU A 5 -4.52 -52.55 16.57
N PHE A 6 -4.98 -51.69 15.65
CA PHE A 6 -5.49 -50.36 16.00
C PHE A 6 -7.01 -50.40 15.86
N SER A 7 -7.70 -50.22 16.99
CA SER A 7 -9.15 -50.07 17.06
C SER A 7 -9.54 -48.62 16.78
N VAL A 8 -10.36 -48.40 15.76
CA VAL A 8 -11.02 -47.13 15.45
C VAL A 8 -12.38 -47.10 16.15
N PRO A 9 -12.74 -46.04 16.89
CA PRO A 9 -14.12 -45.83 17.27
C PRO A 9 -14.90 -45.18 16.11
N LYS A 10 -15.97 -45.86 15.73
CA LYS A 10 -17.02 -45.42 14.80
C LYS A 10 -17.77 -44.23 15.40
N ASN A 11 -17.95 -43.18 14.62
CA ASN A 11 -19.09 -42.28 14.80
C ASN A 11 -19.87 -42.27 13.49
N ASP A 12 -21.03 -42.91 13.55
CA ASP A 12 -22.12 -42.86 12.60
C ASP A 12 -22.80 -41.49 12.65
N TYR A 13 -22.93 -40.77 11.52
CA TYR A 13 -24.22 -40.20 11.06
C TYR A 13 -24.14 -39.58 9.64
N VAL A 14 -24.47 -40.41 8.64
CA VAL A 14 -25.50 -40.32 7.57
C VAL A 14 -25.76 -38.98 6.81
N PRO A 15 -25.98 -39.04 5.46
CA PRO A 15 -25.77 -37.94 4.50
C PRO A 15 -27.07 -37.28 3.99
N ARG A 16 -26.96 -36.24 3.14
CA ARG A 16 -27.81 -36.11 1.94
C ARG A 16 -27.23 -35.17 0.87
N PRO A 17 -27.59 -35.40 -0.42
CA PRO A 17 -26.98 -34.80 -1.60
C PRO A 17 -27.82 -33.67 -2.20
N ALA A 18 -27.19 -32.79 -2.97
CA ALA A 18 -27.79 -32.07 -4.09
C ALA A 18 -26.63 -31.66 -5.01
N GLU A 19 -26.27 -32.51 -5.97
CA GLU A 19 -26.69 -32.35 -7.37
C GLU A 19 -26.15 -31.06 -8.00
N ASN A 20 -24.85 -31.12 -8.33
CA ASN A 20 -24.35 -30.53 -9.56
C ASN A 20 -25.15 -31.10 -10.73
N GLN A 21 -26.07 -30.34 -11.32
CA GLN A 21 -26.29 -30.30 -12.77
C GLN A 21 -27.49 -29.42 -13.21
N ARG A 22 -27.22 -28.64 -14.27
CA ARG A 22 -28.14 -28.01 -15.27
C ARG A 22 -28.83 -26.71 -14.81
N HIS A 23 -28.78 -25.59 -15.53
CA HIS A 23 -28.83 -25.42 -16.98
C HIS A 23 -28.12 -24.12 -17.40
N LEU A 24 -27.16 -24.21 -18.33
CA LEU A 24 -26.86 -23.13 -19.27
C LEU A 24 -28.11 -22.93 -20.14
N ARG A 25 -28.89 -21.88 -19.89
CA ARG A 25 -29.86 -21.40 -20.87
C ARG A 25 -29.20 -20.32 -21.71
N PHE A 26 -28.68 -20.75 -22.84
CA PHE A 26 -28.53 -19.90 -24.01
C PHE A 26 -29.92 -19.45 -24.46
N GLY A 27 -30.16 -18.14 -24.43
CA GLY A 27 -31.23 -17.48 -25.18
C GLY A 27 -30.57 -16.46 -26.10
N THR A 28 -30.54 -16.75 -27.40
CA THR A 28 -30.06 -15.87 -28.47
C THR A 28 -31.21 -14.98 -29.00
N PRO A 29 -31.00 -14.13 -30.03
CA PRO A 29 -31.13 -12.68 -29.99
C PRO A 29 -32.50 -12.16 -30.50
N GLY A 30 -32.94 -11.00 -30.04
CA GLY A 30 -34.21 -10.39 -30.48
C GLY A 30 -34.15 -8.86 -30.43
N VAL A 31 -34.42 -8.25 -31.57
CA VAL A 31 -34.27 -6.82 -31.88
C VAL A 31 -35.56 -6.05 -31.54
N ALA A 32 -35.41 -4.74 -31.28
CA ALA A 32 -36.35 -3.63 -31.53
C ALA A 32 -37.11 -3.00 -30.34
N ALA A 33 -36.61 -1.82 -29.97
CA ALA A 33 -37.29 -0.52 -29.97
C ALA A 33 -38.31 -0.14 -28.86
N ASN A 34 -38.04 1.06 -28.30
CA ASN A 34 -38.91 2.04 -27.64
C ASN A 34 -39.48 1.71 -26.25
N ASP A 35 -38.71 2.05 -25.20
CA ASP A 35 -39.07 3.08 -24.19
C ASP A 35 -37.90 3.27 -23.17
N PRO A 36 -37.79 4.41 -22.48
CA PRO A 36 -36.55 4.83 -21.82
C PRO A 36 -36.31 4.07 -20.51
N GLU A 37 -35.21 3.31 -20.44
CA GLU A 37 -34.85 2.60 -19.22
C GLU A 37 -34.44 3.57 -18.09
N PRO A 38 -34.83 3.28 -16.83
CA PRO A 38 -34.35 4.01 -15.68
C PRO A 38 -32.84 3.78 -15.53
N ILE A 39 -32.10 4.87 -15.41
CA ILE A 39 -30.66 4.88 -15.14
C ILE A 39 -30.41 4.05 -13.88
N THR A 40 -29.90 2.83 -14.05
CA THR A 40 -29.48 1.99 -12.94
C THR A 40 -28.14 1.34 -13.29
N ASN A 41 -27.13 2.19 -13.51
CA ASN A 41 -25.74 1.78 -13.41
C ASN A 41 -25.23 2.10 -12.00
N PHE A 42 -25.65 1.29 -11.03
CA PHE A 42 -24.86 1.10 -9.82
C PHE A 42 -24.13 -0.22 -9.99
N GLY A 43 -22.85 -0.11 -10.33
CA GLY A 43 -21.93 -1.21 -10.45
C GLY A 43 -21.93 -2.03 -9.17
N HIS A 44 -22.01 -3.35 -9.33
CA HIS A 44 -21.73 -4.31 -8.30
C HIS A 44 -20.25 -4.19 -7.90
N VAL A 45 -19.97 -3.45 -6.83
CA VAL A 45 -18.65 -3.44 -6.19
C VAL A 45 -18.60 -4.63 -5.24
N PRO A 46 -17.73 -5.63 -5.44
CA PRO A 46 -17.57 -6.71 -4.49
C PRO A 46 -17.07 -6.16 -3.15
N GLU A 47 -17.70 -6.58 -2.05
CA GLU A 47 -17.57 -6.08 -0.67
C GLU A 47 -16.17 -6.18 -0.01
N ASN A 48 -15.12 -6.47 -0.78
CA ASN A 48 -13.72 -6.47 -0.32
C ASN A 48 -12.82 -5.45 -1.04
N ASP A 49 -13.34 -4.73 -2.04
CA ASP A 49 -12.63 -3.67 -2.75
C ASP A 49 -12.99 -2.32 -2.10
N VAL A 50 -12.46 -2.04 -0.90
CA VAL A 50 -12.20 -0.64 -0.51
C VAL A 50 -10.99 -0.20 -1.33
N ARG A 51 -11.22 -0.07 -2.64
CA ARG A 51 -10.30 0.57 -3.57
C ARG A 51 -10.29 2.03 -3.19
N ILE A 52 -9.37 2.38 -2.29
CA ILE A 52 -8.80 3.71 -2.21
C ILE A 52 -7.98 3.85 -3.50
N HIS A 53 -8.63 3.86 -4.66
CA HIS A 53 -8.05 4.40 -5.87
C HIS A 53 -8.06 5.89 -5.61
N GLY A 54 -7.06 6.36 -4.86
CA GLY A 54 -6.98 7.73 -4.42
C GLY A 54 -7.02 8.63 -5.64
N GLU A 55 -8.10 9.40 -5.79
CA GLU A 55 -8.26 10.42 -6.84
C GLU A 55 -7.27 11.60 -6.69
N GLY A 56 -6.11 11.42 -6.04
CA GLY A 56 -5.22 12.54 -5.75
C GLY A 56 -3.73 12.33 -5.99
N ILE A 57 -3.20 11.09 -6.05
CA ILE A 57 -1.77 10.85 -6.33
C ILE A 57 -1.59 9.63 -7.21
N SER A 58 -0.86 9.80 -8.32
CA SER A 58 -0.64 8.71 -9.27
C SER A 58 0.35 7.67 -8.73
N ARG A 59 0.22 6.42 -9.20
CA ARG A 59 1.18 5.34 -8.90
C ARG A 59 2.62 5.77 -9.24
N GLU A 60 2.80 6.48 -10.33
CA GLU A 60 4.09 6.99 -10.80
C GLU A 60 4.68 8.03 -9.86
N GLU A 61 3.84 8.90 -9.28
CA GLU A 61 4.26 9.89 -8.27
C GLU A 61 4.62 9.20 -6.95
N GLN A 62 3.83 8.20 -6.54
CA GLN A 62 4.16 7.37 -5.38
C GLN A 62 5.52 6.66 -5.55
N ASP A 63 5.74 6.04 -6.71
CA ASP A 63 7.00 5.34 -7.03
C ASP A 63 8.18 6.33 -7.09
N ARG A 64 7.95 7.54 -7.59
CA ARG A 64 8.94 8.63 -7.55
C ARG A 64 9.30 9.03 -6.13
N ASN A 65 8.31 9.22 -5.25
CA ASN A 65 8.54 9.57 -3.85
C ASN A 65 9.34 8.47 -3.11
N ILE A 66 9.05 7.18 -3.36
CA ILE A 66 9.85 6.06 -2.83
C ILE A 66 11.29 6.16 -3.34
N ALA A 67 11.47 6.40 -4.63
CA ALA A 67 12.78 6.49 -5.26
C ALA A 67 13.61 7.64 -4.66
N GLU A 68 13.01 8.82 -4.48
CA GLU A 68 13.65 9.99 -3.87
C GLU A 68 14.01 9.76 -2.41
N LEU A 69 13.10 9.21 -1.58
CA LEU A 69 13.41 8.84 -0.19
C LEU A 69 14.59 7.85 -0.14
N LYS A 70 14.61 6.86 -1.02
CA LYS A 70 15.72 5.90 -1.14
C LYS A 70 17.03 6.58 -1.58
N GLY A 71 16.95 7.59 -2.43
CA GLY A 71 18.07 8.46 -2.80
C GLY A 71 18.64 9.20 -1.59
N LEU A 72 17.79 9.86 -0.82
CA LEU A 72 18.17 10.60 0.39
C LEU A 72 18.81 9.69 1.45
N VAL A 73 18.25 8.50 1.69
CA VAL A 73 18.84 7.51 2.60
C VAL A 73 20.29 7.17 2.19
N ARG A 74 20.51 6.91 0.90
CA ARG A 74 21.84 6.56 0.38
C ARG A 74 22.81 7.74 0.45
N GLU A 75 22.34 8.94 0.15
CA GLU A 75 23.14 10.15 0.23
C GLU A 75 23.56 10.43 1.68
N ARG A 76 22.62 10.42 2.61
CA ARG A 76 22.89 10.64 4.02
C ARG A 76 23.81 9.57 4.61
N GLN A 77 23.58 8.30 4.28
CA GLN A 77 24.48 7.22 4.70
C GLN A 77 25.91 7.44 4.18
N ARG A 78 26.08 7.91 2.93
CA ARG A 78 27.40 8.23 2.38
C ARG A 78 28.04 9.43 3.06
N GLN A 79 27.29 10.46 3.41
CA GLN A 79 27.78 11.63 4.14
C GLN A 79 28.25 11.22 5.55
N GLU A 80 27.40 10.54 6.31
CA GLU A 80 27.72 10.09 7.67
C GLU A 80 28.90 9.11 7.71
N CYS A 81 29.00 8.16 6.78
CA CYS A 81 30.16 7.25 6.73
C CYS A 81 31.47 7.96 6.38
N LYS A 82 31.43 9.11 5.68
CA LYS A 82 32.63 9.92 5.41
C LYS A 82 33.03 10.77 6.61
N GLU A 83 32.04 11.25 7.37
CA GLU A 83 32.23 12.14 8.51
C GLU A 83 32.60 11.38 9.79
N ARG A 84 32.17 10.12 9.91
CA ARG A 84 32.38 9.31 11.12
C ARG A 84 33.50 8.30 10.92
N GLU A 85 34.50 8.33 11.80
CA GLU A 85 35.63 7.39 11.79
C GLU A 85 35.19 5.92 11.93
N ASP A 86 34.06 5.66 12.60
CA ASP A 86 33.52 4.31 12.78
C ASP A 86 32.78 3.77 11.54
N HIS A 87 32.64 4.55 10.47
CA HIS A 87 32.00 4.20 9.20
C HIS A 87 30.58 3.64 9.35
N LYS A 88 29.91 3.89 10.49
CA LYS A 88 28.56 3.41 10.75
C LYS A 88 27.53 4.46 10.35
N PRO A 89 26.39 4.04 9.76
CA PRO A 89 25.26 4.93 9.53
C PRO A 89 24.89 5.62 10.85
N GLY A 90 24.76 6.93 10.79
CA GLY A 90 24.36 7.77 11.90
C GLY A 90 22.85 7.87 12.05
N PRO A 91 22.40 8.67 13.03
CA PRO A 91 20.99 8.80 13.35
C PRO A 91 20.17 9.46 12.23
N GLN A 92 20.79 10.25 11.34
CA GLN A 92 20.09 10.92 10.25
C GLN A 92 19.71 9.92 9.14
N SER A 93 20.65 9.05 8.73
CA SER A 93 20.31 8.00 7.75
C SER A 93 19.31 7.00 8.32
N ALA A 94 19.34 6.71 9.63
CA ALA A 94 18.35 5.89 10.30
C ALA A 94 16.94 6.53 10.29
N ASN A 95 16.85 7.84 10.51
CA ASN A 95 15.58 8.57 10.44
C ASN A 95 14.98 8.54 9.03
N LEU A 96 15.79 8.79 7.99
CA LEU A 96 15.35 8.71 6.60
C LEU A 96 14.97 7.29 6.19
N ALA A 97 15.71 6.27 6.65
CA ALA A 97 15.38 4.87 6.37
C ALA A 97 14.06 4.47 7.03
N SER A 98 13.79 5.02 8.21
CA SER A 98 12.49 4.87 8.87
C SER A 98 11.40 5.61 8.09
N ALA A 99 11.63 6.84 7.61
CA ALA A 99 10.67 7.57 6.76
C ALA A 99 10.29 6.78 5.50
N LEU A 100 11.27 6.17 4.84
CA LEU A 100 11.06 5.26 3.70
C LEU A 100 10.20 4.05 4.09
N GLY A 101 10.42 3.48 5.28
CA GLY A 101 9.63 2.36 5.80
C GLY A 101 8.17 2.72 6.08
N GLU A 102 7.91 3.88 6.71
CA GLU A 102 6.55 4.36 6.98
C GLU A 102 5.79 4.63 5.68
N TYR A 103 6.44 5.36 4.75
CA TYR A 103 5.84 5.65 3.44
C TYR A 103 5.61 4.38 2.63
N GLY A 104 6.59 3.46 2.61
CA GLY A 104 6.47 2.16 1.96
C GLY A 104 5.32 1.32 2.54
N THR A 105 5.06 1.42 3.84
CA THR A 105 3.92 0.76 4.50
C THR A 105 2.59 1.34 4.06
N ALA A 106 2.47 2.68 3.95
CA ALA A 106 1.27 3.30 3.41
C ALA A 106 0.97 2.81 1.99
N ILE A 107 1.96 2.84 1.10
CA ILE A 107 1.77 2.42 -0.30
C ILE A 107 1.48 0.91 -0.39
N ALA A 108 2.14 0.09 0.43
CA ALA A 108 1.89 -1.34 0.51
C ALA A 108 0.45 -1.66 0.92
N GLN A 109 -0.07 -0.97 1.93
CA GLN A 109 -1.46 -1.13 2.38
C GLN A 109 -2.46 -0.73 1.29
N GLU A 110 -2.21 0.37 0.57
CA GLU A 110 -3.05 0.82 -0.54
C GLU A 110 -3.04 -0.16 -1.71
N ARG A 111 -1.88 -0.70 -2.06
CA ARG A 111 -1.69 -1.58 -3.21
C ARG A 111 -1.89 -3.07 -2.91
N LEU A 112 -2.10 -3.42 -1.64
CA LEU A 112 -2.11 -4.81 -1.16
C LEU A 112 -0.80 -5.55 -1.51
N GLU A 113 0.33 -4.84 -1.45
CA GLU A 113 1.68 -5.34 -1.71
C GLU A 113 2.47 -5.49 -0.39
N ASN A 114 3.65 -6.14 -0.40
CA ASN A 114 4.53 -6.11 0.79
C ASN A 114 5.37 -4.82 0.80
N PRO A 115 5.54 -4.17 1.97
CA PRO A 115 6.33 -2.93 2.06
C PRO A 115 7.80 -3.15 1.69
N SER A 116 8.36 -4.30 2.06
CA SER A 116 9.75 -4.65 1.72
C SER A 116 9.99 -4.78 0.21
N ASP A 117 9.00 -5.24 -0.56
CA ASP A 117 9.12 -5.37 -2.01
C ASP A 117 9.17 -3.99 -2.67
N LEU A 118 8.36 -3.05 -2.19
CA LEU A 118 8.32 -1.65 -2.66
C LEU A 118 9.63 -0.89 -2.35
N THR A 119 10.10 -0.95 -1.10
CA THR A 119 11.30 -0.21 -0.69
C THR A 119 12.59 -0.82 -1.27
N SER A 120 12.60 -2.14 -1.47
CA SER A 120 13.77 -2.85 -2.01
C SER A 120 13.81 -2.87 -3.53
N SER A 121 12.68 -2.61 -4.20
CA SER A 121 12.55 -2.63 -5.66
C SER A 121 13.68 -1.87 -6.37
N GLN A 122 14.23 -2.51 -7.39
CA GLN A 122 15.18 -1.90 -8.33
C GLN A 122 14.48 -1.27 -9.53
N ASN A 123 13.16 -1.51 -9.70
CA ASN A 123 12.36 -1.01 -10.81
C ASN A 123 11.79 0.40 -10.56
N LEU A 124 12.33 1.12 -9.58
CA LEU A 124 11.92 2.48 -9.28
C LEU A 124 12.46 3.43 -10.37
N PRO A 125 11.74 4.53 -10.66
CA PRO A 125 12.21 5.52 -11.63
C PRO A 125 13.60 6.06 -11.25
N PRO A 126 14.40 6.50 -12.23
CA PRO A 126 15.70 7.10 -11.96
C PRO A 126 15.53 8.31 -11.04
N VAL A 127 16.27 8.30 -9.93
CA VAL A 127 16.26 9.38 -8.95
C VAL A 127 17.13 10.53 -9.46
N GLN A 128 16.71 11.77 -9.23
CA GLN A 128 17.60 12.91 -9.38
C GLN A 128 18.82 12.71 -8.47
N GLN A 129 20.02 13.10 -8.93
CA GLN A 129 21.26 12.87 -8.16
C GLN A 129 21.25 13.57 -6.80
N HIS A 130 20.44 14.63 -6.65
CA HIS A 130 20.14 15.31 -5.39
C HIS A 130 18.64 15.62 -5.34
N PRO A 131 17.83 14.81 -4.65
CA PRO A 131 16.41 15.09 -4.47
C PRO A 131 16.21 16.40 -3.69
N ASP A 132 15.26 17.24 -4.12
CA ASP A 132 14.86 18.40 -3.32
C ASP A 132 14.01 17.92 -2.12
N GLU A 133 14.67 17.81 -0.97
CA GLU A 133 14.07 17.39 0.30
C GLU A 133 12.86 18.24 0.70
N LYS A 134 12.87 19.55 0.40
CA LYS A 134 11.76 20.46 0.74
C LYS A 134 10.59 20.25 -0.20
N GLU A 135 10.85 20.03 -1.48
CA GLU A 135 9.81 19.68 -2.45
C GLU A 135 9.17 18.34 -2.10
N LEU A 136 9.98 17.33 -1.77
CA LEU A 136 9.50 16.01 -1.33
C LEU A 136 8.64 16.13 -0.06
N LEU A 137 9.09 16.89 0.94
CA LEU A 137 8.29 17.15 2.14
C LEU A 137 6.96 17.83 1.81
N SER A 138 6.96 18.80 0.89
CA SER A 138 5.74 19.46 0.41
C SER A 138 4.78 18.48 -0.26
N ARG A 139 5.28 17.59 -1.13
CA ARG A 139 4.49 16.52 -1.77
C ARG A 139 3.89 15.57 -0.75
N LEU A 140 4.68 15.07 0.20
CA LEU A 140 4.19 14.17 1.25
C LEU A 140 3.12 14.84 2.13
N ASN A 141 3.27 16.13 2.46
CA ASN A 141 2.24 16.86 3.21
C ASN A 141 0.92 17.03 2.43
N LYS A 142 0.99 17.26 1.12
CA LYS A 142 -0.21 17.29 0.27
C LYS A 142 -0.88 15.92 0.22
N GLU A 143 -0.08 14.86 0.12
CA GLU A 143 -0.56 13.48 0.16
C GLU A 143 -1.28 13.14 1.46
N VAL A 144 -0.76 13.57 2.61
CA VAL A 144 -1.45 13.43 3.91
C VAL A 144 -2.84 14.06 3.85
N GLN A 145 -2.96 15.29 3.34
CA GLN A 145 -4.25 15.97 3.26
C GLN A 145 -5.22 15.24 2.33
N THR A 146 -4.76 14.80 1.17
CA THR A 146 -5.55 14.02 0.22
C THR A 146 -6.03 12.71 0.86
N ARG A 147 -5.13 11.93 1.44
CA ARG A 147 -5.47 10.64 2.06
C ARG A 147 -6.37 10.81 3.26
N GLN A 148 -6.14 11.83 4.09
CA GLN A 148 -7.00 12.13 5.23
C GLN A 148 -8.41 12.55 4.80
N HIS A 149 -8.53 13.31 3.71
CA HIS A 149 -9.84 13.65 3.14
C HIS A 149 -10.59 12.39 2.71
N VAL A 150 -9.92 11.50 1.98
CA VAL A 150 -10.50 10.23 1.50
C VAL A 150 -10.86 9.32 2.67
N GLU A 151 -9.97 9.11 3.64
CA GLU A 151 -10.26 8.29 4.83
C GLU A 151 -11.44 8.82 5.64
N ASN A 152 -11.54 10.14 5.83
CA ASN A 152 -12.65 10.73 6.56
C ASN A 152 -13.99 10.63 5.79
N TYR A 153 -13.95 10.74 4.46
CA TYR A 153 -15.15 10.79 3.62
C TYR A 153 -15.66 9.39 3.23
N GLU A 154 -14.77 8.47 2.89
CA GLU A 154 -15.12 7.14 2.38
C GLU A 154 -15.19 6.06 3.45
N MET A 155 -14.43 6.20 4.54
CA MET A 155 -14.36 5.17 5.59
C MET A 155 -15.05 5.57 6.90
N GLU A 156 -15.52 6.83 7.00
CA GLU A 156 -16.06 7.46 8.23
C GLU A 156 -15.20 7.19 9.49
N ARG A 157 -13.90 6.88 9.30
CA ARG A 157 -13.00 6.45 10.36
C ARG A 157 -11.58 6.89 10.04
N THR A 158 -11.00 7.66 10.96
CA THR A 158 -9.55 7.78 11.07
C THR A 158 -9.05 6.52 11.80
N VAL A 159 -8.49 5.57 11.05
CA VAL A 159 -7.94 4.34 11.64
C VAL A 159 -6.51 4.63 12.12
N LYS A 160 -6.20 4.25 13.36
CA LYS A 160 -4.82 4.31 13.87
C LYS A 160 -3.94 3.36 13.07
N GLY A 161 -2.89 3.89 12.43
CA GLY A 161 -2.07 3.19 11.45
C GLY A 161 -2.65 3.18 10.03
N GLY A 162 -3.58 4.10 9.73
CA GLY A 162 -4.12 4.34 8.40
C GLY A 162 -3.08 4.90 7.42
N LEU A 163 -3.45 5.00 6.14
CA LEU A 163 -2.57 5.45 5.07
C LEU A 163 -2.08 6.88 5.34
N SER A 164 -2.98 7.78 5.73
CA SER A 164 -2.65 9.18 6.02
C SER A 164 -1.69 9.32 7.20
N GLU A 165 -1.83 8.47 8.24
CA GLU A 165 -0.94 8.48 9.40
C GLU A 165 0.47 8.00 9.04
N ASN A 166 0.60 6.93 8.26
CA ASN A 166 1.89 6.41 7.82
C ASN A 166 2.63 7.40 6.90
N VAL A 167 1.92 8.06 5.96
CA VAL A 167 2.53 9.12 5.15
C VAL A 167 2.93 10.31 6.02
N LYS A 168 2.13 10.68 7.02
CA LYS A 168 2.45 11.75 7.96
C LYS A 168 3.71 11.42 8.78
N LEU A 169 3.84 10.19 9.27
CA LEU A 169 5.04 9.75 9.98
C LEU A 169 6.29 9.84 9.10
N ALA A 170 6.17 9.51 7.81
CA ALA A 170 7.26 9.71 6.85
C ALA A 170 7.62 11.20 6.69
N ALA A 171 6.63 12.07 6.51
CA ALA A 171 6.81 13.51 6.39
C ALA A 171 7.47 14.12 7.65
N ASP A 172 7.00 13.74 8.85
CA ASP A 172 7.54 14.21 10.13
C ASP A 172 9.01 13.79 10.31
N LYS A 173 9.38 12.58 9.89
CA LYS A 173 10.78 12.10 9.93
C LYS A 173 11.68 12.86 8.95
N LEU A 174 11.19 13.15 7.74
CA LEU A 174 11.92 13.97 6.76
C LEU A 174 12.10 15.42 7.24
N ASP A 175 11.05 16.03 7.82
CA ASP A 175 11.13 17.36 8.42
C ASP A 175 12.10 17.43 9.60
N ASN A 176 12.13 16.39 10.44
CA ASN A 176 13.11 16.28 11.52
C ASN A 176 14.55 16.18 11.00
N ASP A 177 14.77 15.46 9.91
CA ASP A 177 16.08 15.36 9.26
C ASP A 177 16.52 16.73 8.67
N LEU A 178 15.62 17.42 7.95
CA LEU A 178 15.83 18.79 7.47
C LEU A 178 16.17 19.77 8.60
N LYS A 179 15.45 19.71 9.72
CA LYS A 179 15.70 20.54 10.90
C LYS A 179 17.04 20.21 11.56
N ALA A 180 17.49 18.96 11.51
CA ALA A 180 18.77 18.55 12.07
C ALA A 180 19.96 19.03 11.24
N GLN A 181 19.79 19.24 9.93
CA GLN A 181 20.85 19.78 9.06
C GLN A 181 21.10 21.28 9.25
N HIS A 182 20.09 22.02 9.72
CA HIS A 182 20.15 23.48 9.89
C HIS A 182 20.53 23.92 11.32
N LYS A 183 20.97 23.00 12.17
CA LYS A 183 21.46 23.27 13.53
C LYS A 183 22.98 23.18 13.59
#